data_AF-A0A8J6WQX9-F1
#
_entry.id   AF-A0A8J6WQX9-F1
#
_cell.length_a   1.000
_cell.length_b   1.000
_cell.length_c   1.000
_cell.angle_alpha   90.00
_cell.angle_beta   90.00
_cell.angle_gamma   90.00
#
_symmetry.space_group_name_H-M   'P 1'
#
loop_
_entity.id
_entity.type
_entity.pdbx_description
1 polymer ?
#
loop_
_entity_poly.entity_id
_entity_poly.type
_entity_poly.pdbx_seq_one_letter_code
_entity_poly.pdbx_strand_id
1 'polypeptide(L)' 'MSQGNTEVCSACGVKILRIPTGDRVLFSVGPPGTRATLWARVCQFTQKPGCINKDRDAVGEMKPNDYYQAEL' A
#
# COMPACT_ATOMS: atom_id res chain seq x y z
N MET A 1 -21.51 -0.90 -15.05
CA MET A 1 -20.99 -0.72 -13.68
C MET A 1 -19.49 -1.00 -13.72
N SER A 2 -18.65 -0.01 -13.99
CA SER A 2 -17.18 -0.15 -13.94
C SER A 2 -16.77 -0.25 -12.48
N GLN A 3 -16.79 -1.47 -11.93
CA GLN A 3 -16.17 -1.77 -10.65
C GLN A 3 -14.68 -1.46 -10.80
N GLY A 4 -14.24 -0.29 -10.33
CA GLY A 4 -12.83 -0.05 -10.09
C GLY A 4 -12.35 -1.12 -9.12
N ASN A 5 -11.47 -2.00 -9.58
CA ASN A 5 -11.06 -3.21 -8.87
C ASN A 5 -10.28 -2.77 -7.61
N THR A 6 -11.01 -2.64 -6.51
CA THR A 6 -10.54 -2.09 -5.24
C THR A 6 -10.33 -3.25 -4.29
N GLU A 7 -9.09 -3.46 -3.88
CA GLU A 7 -8.73 -4.49 -2.91
C GLU A 7 -8.55 -3.84 -1.54
N VAL A 8 -9.23 -4.36 -0.52
CA VAL A 8 -9.08 -3.88 0.86
C VAL A 8 -8.26 -4.90 1.65
N CYS A 9 -7.16 -4.45 2.24
CA CYS A 9 -6.33 -5.30 3.06
C CYS A 9 -7.05 -5.61 4.38
N SER A 10 -7.39 -6.88 4.64
CA SER A 10 -8.05 -7.29 5.89
C SER A 10 -7.14 -7.13 7.13
N ALA A 11 -5.82 -7.14 6.96
CA ALA A 11 -4.86 -6.98 8.05
C ALA A 11 -4.70 -5.52 8.52
N CYS A 12 -4.70 -4.54 7.61
CA CYS A 12 -4.43 -3.14 7.93
C CYS A 12 -5.49 -2.13 7.47
N GLY A 13 -6.53 -2.55 6.75
CA GLY A 13 -7.63 -1.69 6.30
C GLY A 13 -7.30 -0.78 5.12
N VAL A 14 -6.05 -0.74 4.66
CA VAL A 14 -5.61 0.06 3.51
C VAL A 14 -6.25 -0.45 2.22
N LYS A 15 -6.62 0.46 1.33
CA LYS A 15 -7.26 0.14 0.05
C LYS A 15 -6.26 0.30 -1.10
N ILE A 16 -6.26 -0.66 -2.03
CA ILE A 16 -5.47 -0.63 -3.27
C ILE A 16 -6.45 -0.50 -4.43
N LEU A 17 -6.37 0.60 -5.16
CA LEU A 17 -7.12 0.83 -6.39
C LEU A 17 -6.28 0.36 -7.57
N ARG A 18 -6.73 -0.67 -8.28
CA ARG A 18 -6.13 -1.09 -9.55
C ARG A 18 -6.65 -0.19 -10.67
N ILE A 19 -5.75 0.58 -11.27
CA ILE A 19 -6.06 1.40 -12.44
C ILE A 19 -5.07 1.07 -13.57
N PRO A 20 -5.45 1.23 -14.85
CA PRO A 20 -4.58 0.86 -15.98
C PRO A 20 -3.21 1.53 -15.99
N THR A 21 -3.09 2.70 -15.35
CA THR A 21 -1.84 3.47 -15.25
C THR A 21 -0.97 3.10 -14.05
N GLY A 22 -1.34 2.07 -13.27
CA GLY A 22 -0.61 1.59 -12.10
C GLY A 22 -1.36 1.78 -10.77
N ASP A 23 -1.10 0.91 -9.80
CA ASP A 23 -1.88 0.84 -8.56
C ASP A 23 -1.77 2.10 -7.70
N ARG A 24 -2.90 2.57 -7.18
CA ARG A 24 -2.97 3.69 -6.23
C ARG A 24 -3.40 3.19 -4.84
N VAL A 25 -2.63 3.51 -3.81
CA VAL A 25 -2.91 3.12 -2.44
C VAL A 25 -3.56 4.25 -1.66
N LEU A 26 -4.69 3.97 -1.01
CA LEU A 26 -5.40 4.89 -0.13
C LEU A 26 -5.23 4.48 1.33
N PHE A 27 -4.48 5.29 2.07
CA PHE A 27 -4.33 5.17 3.52
C PHE A 27 -5.55 5.79 4.24
N SER A 28 -5.74 5.45 5.52
CA SER A 28 -6.80 6.04 6.35
C SER A 28 -6.56 7.51 6.67
N VAL A 29 -5.29 7.94 6.70
CA VAL A 29 -4.83 9.30 6.99
C VAL A 29 -3.65 9.63 6.07
N GLY A 30 -3.61 10.87 5.57
CA GLY A 30 -2.53 11.37 4.74
C GLY A 30 -2.75 11.18 3.22
N PRO A 31 -1.74 11.53 2.40
CA PRO A 31 -1.85 11.45 0.95
C PRO A 31 -1.89 10.00 0.45
N PRO A 32 -2.50 9.75 -0.72
CA PRO A 32 -2.37 8.48 -1.43
C PRO A 32 -0.90 8.17 -1.74
N GLY A 33 -0.55 6.88 -1.74
CA GLY A 33 0.80 6.43 -2.04
C GLY A 33 0.83 5.25 -3.01
N THR A 34 1.96 4.56 -3.03
CA THR A 34 2.20 3.38 -3.86
C THR A 34 2.21 2.11 -3.02
N ARG A 35 2.33 0.96 -3.68
CA ARG A 35 2.56 -0.32 -3.00
C ARG A 35 3.88 -0.37 -2.24
N ALA A 36 4.92 0.29 -2.76
CA ALA A 36 6.18 0.48 -2.06
C ALA A 36 5.96 1.22 -0.74
N THR A 37 5.23 2.33 -0.77
CA THR A 37 4.87 3.09 0.45
C THR A 37 4.07 2.24 1.45
N LEU A 38 3.09 1.46 0.97
CA LEU A 38 2.27 0.57 1.83
C LEU A 38 3.11 -0.49 2.53
N TRP A 39 4.02 -1.13 1.80
CA TRP A 39 4.93 -2.11 2.38
C TRP A 39 5.86 -1.43 3.39
N ALA A 40 6.53 -0.34 2.98
CA ALA A 40 7.55 0.35 3.76
C ALA A 40 7.01 0.99 5.05
N ARG A 41 5.72 1.34 5.12
CA ARG A 41 5.15 1.99 6.32
C ARG A 41 4.28 1.07 7.17
N VAL A 42 3.68 0.03 6.59
CA VAL A 42 2.62 -0.73 7.26
C VAL A 42 2.84 -2.24 7.13
N CYS A 43 2.85 -2.77 5.91
CA CYS A 43 2.77 -4.22 5.73
C CYS A 43 4.07 -4.99 6.01
N GLN A 44 5.23 -4.31 6.05
CA GLN A 44 6.44 -4.92 6.58
C GLN A 44 6.38 -5.12 8.11
N PHE A 45 5.64 -4.27 8.83
CA PHE A 45 5.56 -4.28 10.30
C PHE A 45 4.32 -5.00 10.85
N THR A 46 3.35 -5.35 9.99
CA THR A 46 2.13 -6.01 10.45
C THR A 46 2.40 -7.45 10.89
N GLN A 47 2.11 -7.72 12.16
CA GLN A 47 2.15 -9.06 12.76
C GLN A 47 0.88 -9.88 12.44
N LYS A 48 -0.14 -9.27 11.83
CA LYS A 48 -1.38 -9.95 11.46
C LYS A 48 -1.17 -10.78 10.19
N PRO A 49 -1.62 -12.05 10.16
CA PRO A 49 -1.64 -12.83 8.93
C PRO A 49 -2.58 -12.16 7.91
N GLY A 50 -2.26 -12.28 6.62
CA GLY A 50 -3.15 -11.85 5.55
C GLY A 50 -2.99 -10.41 5.04
N CYS A 51 -1.89 -9.70 5.30
CA CYS A 51 -1.65 -8.49 4.48
C CYS A 51 -1.40 -8.86 3.01
N ILE A 52 -2.20 -8.27 2.12
CA ILE A 52 -2.18 -8.49 0.67
C ILE A 52 -0.95 -7.88 -0.04
N ASN A 53 -0.19 -7.02 0.64
CA ASN A 53 0.94 -6.29 0.08
C ASN A 53 2.26 -6.75 0.74
N LYS A 54 2.57 -8.05 0.64
CA LYS A 54 3.82 -8.67 1.13
C LYS A 54 4.68 -9.29 0.02
N ASP A 55 4.10 -9.55 -1.14
CA ASP A 55 4.83 -10.04 -2.32
C ASP A 55 5.77 -8.95 -2.85
N ARG A 56 7.08 -9.23 -2.88
CA ARG A 56 8.11 -8.27 -3.28
C ARG A 56 8.01 -7.87 -4.74
N ASP A 57 7.59 -8.79 -5.61
CA ASP A 57 7.45 -8.50 -7.04
C ASP A 57 6.26 -7.55 -7.28
N ALA A 58 5.18 -7.74 -6.52
CA ALA A 58 4.01 -6.85 -6.56
C ALA A 58 4.27 -5.47 -5.90
N VAL A 59 5.15 -5.40 -4.91
CA VAL A 59 5.52 -4.16 -4.20
C VAL A 59 6.36 -3.23 -5.07
N GLY A 60 7.23 -3.80 -5.90
CA GLY A 60 8.13 -3.07 -6.77
C GLY A 60 9.34 -2.46 -6.05
N GLU A 61 10.05 -1.58 -6.75
CA GLU A 61 11.21 -0.88 -6.20
C GLU A 61 10.80 0.12 -5.11
N MET A 62 11.48 0.08 -3.97
CA MET A 62 11.28 1.01 -2.87
C MET A 62 12.31 2.14 -2.93
N LYS A 63 11.84 3.37 -2.75
CA LYS A 63 12.68 4.56 -2.70
C LYS A 63 12.78 5.08 -1.26
N PRO A 64 13.82 5.87 -0.92
CA PRO A 64 13.98 6.40 0.44
C PRO A 64 12.74 7.17 0.96
N ASN A 65 12.01 7.85 0.07
CA ASN A 65 10.79 8.59 0.41
C ASN A 65 9.55 7.71 0.65
N ASP A 66 9.58 6.41 0.31
CA ASP A 66 8.50 5.47 0.66
C ASP A 66 8.47 5.18 2.16
N TYR A 67 9.61 5.22 2.83
CA TYR A 67 9.70 5.05 4.27
C TYR A 67 9.09 6.26 5.00
N TYR A 68 8.70 6.05 6.25
CA TYR A 68 8.25 7.14 7.10
C TYR A 68 9.41 8.12 7.34
N GLN A 69 9.23 9.38 6.96
CA GLN A 69 10.15 10.46 7.27
C GLN A 69 9.52 11.21 8.44
N ALA A 70 10.11 11.10 9.64
CA ALA A 70 9.70 11.95 10.74
C ALA A 70 10.10 13.38 10.37
N GLU A 71 9.12 14.26 10.17
CA GLU A 71 9.38 15.70 10.11
C GLU A 71 9.91 16.10 11.50
N LEU A 72 11.17 16.55 11.55
CA LEU A 72 11.80 17.15 12.74
C LEU A 72 11.35 18.60 12.90
#